data_AF-A0A6G2QP92-F1
#
_entry.id   AF-A0A6G2QP92-F1
#
_cell.length_a   1.000
_cell.length_b   1.000
_cell.length_c   1.000
_cell.angle_alpha   90.00
_cell.angle_beta   90.00
_cell.angle_gamma   90.00
#
_symmetry.space_group_name_H-M   'P 1'
#
loop_
_entity.id
_entity.type
_entity.pdbx_description
1 polymer ?
#
loop_
_entity_poly.entity_id
_entity_poly.type
_entity_poly.pdbx_seq_one_letter_code
_entity_poly.pdbx_strand_id
1 'polypeptide(L)'
;MSIRPWVVVEAPDSRGLRTVVVGGERVGGVWSLPQLRRTLVRLGYPEDLDLDDPVAVQWRGGDSGTWPDRTRRRRATAALMTAGMLASMVLGVVIGWPDALGALTFAQRITGALFVLSAAVQGAAVVAGLDHWGKRQVKGSGAVVLLGVLIAFATDSLLLFVWADEREFTPFLLLFLPLWCWSVWALWLLVRERAWRGMRRPRTFAAGVVVTALLTAVSLAYSTMYQPAAAPMHFVLRAEFGAARADAVRPFVHVPLKLYVKNAGGIPVYVINNDYTVHGRTTAYSDGANRLEEWRRSLDERRAEDAERYVDGLNFTRISSGRPHRPGDWLDVGQEFTKEHVFQVPVDTDFDTISVVLQITYMRKDRGKLDVEEFRRPHRSWDRAEGRYYCRPEKCGEEFYYHGRVRHNNNLVNLTRKPRYVTAVWSPGGRPIYTISTFHFTGGVARSEEERDVARYGAATAYADVEVPVAELLRSAGADTG
;
A
#
# COMPACT_ATOMS: atom_id res chain seq x y z
N MET A 1 -15.04 -64.50 -39.25
CA MET A 1 -14.32 -63.97 -38.07
C MET A 1 -13.75 -62.60 -38.44
N SER A 2 -14.24 -61.53 -37.83
CA SER A 2 -13.72 -60.17 -38.05
C SER A 2 -12.42 -60.01 -37.26
N ILE A 3 -11.29 -59.98 -37.96
CA ILE A 3 -9.99 -59.62 -37.39
C ILE A 3 -10.11 -58.16 -36.98
N ARG A 4 -10.17 -57.88 -35.68
CA ARG A 4 -10.12 -56.50 -35.20
C ARG A 4 -8.71 -55.96 -35.46
N PRO A 5 -8.55 -54.79 -36.09
CA PRO A 5 -7.24 -54.20 -36.33
C PRO A 5 -6.50 -54.01 -35.00
N TRP A 6 -5.20 -54.28 -35.00
CA TRP A 6 -4.39 -54.29 -33.77
C TRP A 6 -4.13 -52.87 -33.25
N VAL A 7 -4.09 -51.91 -34.17
CA VAL A 7 -3.89 -50.48 -33.88
C VAL A 7 -4.99 -49.67 -34.56
N VAL A 8 -5.69 -48.81 -33.82
CA VAL A 8 -6.64 -47.84 -34.35
C VAL A 8 -6.08 -46.44 -34.10
N VAL A 9 -5.91 -45.67 -35.17
CA VAL A 9 -5.52 -44.26 -35.11
C VAL A 9 -6.76 -43.41 -35.37
N GLU A 10 -7.25 -42.75 -34.33
CA GLU A 10 -8.46 -41.91 -34.40
C GLU A 10 -8.27 -40.66 -35.27
N ALA A 11 -9.39 -40.06 -35.66
CA ALA A 11 -9.42 -38.82 -36.42
C ALA A 11 -8.65 -37.70 -35.70
N PRO A 12 -7.94 -36.84 -36.44
CA PRO A 12 -7.24 -35.71 -35.85
C PRO A 12 -8.22 -34.79 -35.12
N ASP A 13 -7.85 -34.36 -33.92
CA ASP A 13 -8.61 -33.34 -33.21
C ASP A 13 -8.49 -31.96 -33.88
N SER A 14 -9.12 -30.93 -33.30
CA SER A 14 -9.09 -29.56 -33.84
C SER A 14 -7.69 -28.94 -33.96
N ARG A 15 -6.66 -29.58 -33.40
CA ARG A 15 -5.25 -29.16 -33.49
C ARG A 15 -4.36 -30.15 -34.25
N GLY A 16 -4.90 -31.29 -34.67
CA GLY A 16 -4.17 -32.32 -35.40
C GLY A 16 -3.58 -33.44 -34.55
N LEU A 17 -3.91 -33.52 -33.25
CA LEU A 17 -3.49 -34.64 -32.40
C LEU A 17 -4.35 -35.86 -32.75
N ARG A 18 -3.71 -36.99 -33.06
CA ARG A 18 -4.40 -38.27 -33.27
C ARG A 18 -4.27 -39.13 -32.02
N THR A 19 -5.37 -39.73 -31.58
CA THR A 19 -5.38 -40.68 -30.46
C THR A 19 -5.09 -42.08 -30.99
N VAL A 20 -4.17 -42.79 -30.36
CA VAL A 20 -3.81 -44.17 -30.69
C VAL A 20 -4.45 -45.11 -29.67
N VAL A 21 -5.17 -46.11 -30.18
CA VAL A 21 -5.81 -47.17 -29.42
C VAL A 21 -5.22 -48.50 -29.87
N VAL A 22 -4.75 -49.31 -28.93
CA VAL A 22 -4.16 -50.63 -29.20
C VAL A 22 -4.91 -51.65 -28.36
N GLY A 23 -5.40 -52.72 -28.97
CA GLY A 23 -6.17 -53.76 -28.26
C GLY A 23 -7.44 -53.25 -27.56
N GLY A 24 -7.97 -52.09 -27.96
CA GLY A 24 -9.12 -51.44 -27.30
C GLY A 24 -8.76 -50.46 -26.17
N GLU A 25 -7.49 -50.38 -25.77
CA GLU A 25 -7.03 -49.42 -24.76
C GLU A 25 -6.35 -48.19 -25.39
N ARG A 26 -6.60 -47.02 -24.79
CA ARG A 26 -6.01 -45.77 -25.25
C ARG A 26 -4.56 -45.67 -24.79
N VAL A 27 -3.62 -45.74 -25.72
CA VAL A 27 -2.18 -45.71 -25.40
C VAL A 27 -1.61 -44.29 -25.34
N GLY A 28 -2.17 -43.36 -26.12
CA GLY A 28 -1.76 -41.96 -26.05
C GLY A 28 -2.12 -41.13 -27.29
N GLY A 29 -1.58 -39.92 -27.34
CA GLY A 29 -1.73 -39.01 -28.47
C GLY A 29 -0.41 -38.82 -29.22
N VAL A 30 -0.49 -38.77 -30.55
CA VAL A 30 0.67 -38.58 -31.45
C VAL A 30 0.42 -37.41 -32.41
N TRP A 31 1.47 -36.65 -32.72
CA TRP A 31 1.43 -35.46 -33.57
C TRP A 31 1.98 -35.68 -34.98
N SER A 32 2.69 -36.79 -35.20
CA SER A 32 3.33 -37.08 -36.48
C SER A 32 3.60 -38.57 -36.65
N LEU A 33 3.80 -39.00 -37.90
CA LEU A 33 4.14 -40.37 -38.25
C LEU A 33 5.41 -40.90 -37.53
N PRO A 34 6.53 -40.14 -37.43
CA PRO A 34 7.70 -40.60 -36.67
C PRO A 34 7.44 -40.76 -35.17
N GLN A 35 6.47 -40.03 -34.62
CA GLN A 35 6.08 -40.18 -33.22
C GLN A 35 5.19 -41.42 -33.03
N LEU A 36 4.31 -41.73 -33.99
CA LEU A 36 3.52 -42.95 -34.01
C LEU A 36 4.43 -44.18 -34.06
N ARG A 37 5.39 -44.23 -34.99
CA ARG A 37 6.38 -45.33 -35.07
C ARG A 37 7.12 -45.53 -33.76
N ARG A 38 7.70 -44.47 -33.18
CA ARG A 38 8.37 -44.53 -31.87
C ARG A 38 7.47 -44.96 -30.71
N THR A 39 6.16 -44.78 -30.84
CA THR A 39 5.20 -45.23 -29.82
C THR A 39 4.90 -46.72 -30.00
N LEU A 40 4.68 -47.17 -31.24
CA LEU A 40 4.42 -48.58 -31.56
C LEU A 40 5.64 -49.48 -31.26
N VAL A 41 6.85 -49.03 -31.61
CA VAL A 41 8.10 -49.75 -31.29
C VAL A 41 8.26 -49.96 -29.78
N ARG A 42 7.92 -48.95 -28.97
CA ARG A 42 7.94 -49.08 -27.50
C ARG A 42 6.91 -50.08 -26.96
N LEU A 43 5.86 -50.36 -27.71
CA LEU A 43 4.83 -51.33 -27.36
C LEU A 43 5.17 -52.72 -27.92
N GLY A 44 6.35 -52.91 -28.52
CA GLY A 44 6.82 -54.20 -29.02
C GLY A 44 6.43 -54.49 -30.48
N TYR A 45 5.93 -53.51 -31.24
CA TYR A 45 5.67 -53.69 -32.66
C TYR A 45 6.96 -53.57 -33.50
N PRO A 46 7.06 -54.27 -34.64
CA PRO A 46 8.21 -54.19 -35.54
C PRO A 46 8.46 -52.76 -36.05
N GLU A 47 9.72 -52.37 -36.21
CA GLU A 47 10.09 -51.04 -36.77
C GLU A 47 9.66 -50.86 -38.23
N ASP A 48 9.57 -51.98 -38.96
CA ASP A 48 9.18 -52.10 -40.36
C ASP A 48 7.69 -52.40 -40.57
N LEU A 49 6.87 -52.29 -39.51
CA LEU A 49 5.42 -52.46 -39.61
C LEU A 49 4.85 -51.54 -40.71
N ASP A 50 4.19 -52.16 -41.69
CA ASP A 50 3.47 -51.42 -42.73
C ASP A 50 2.26 -50.70 -42.10
N LEU A 51 2.33 -49.37 -42.10
CA LEU A 51 1.29 -48.51 -41.51
C LEU A 51 0.12 -48.29 -42.46
N ASP A 52 0.24 -48.69 -43.72
CA ASP A 52 -0.81 -48.62 -44.73
C ASP A 52 -1.56 -49.96 -44.86
N ASP A 53 -1.09 -51.03 -44.19
CA ASP A 53 -1.79 -52.31 -44.11
C ASP A 53 -3.09 -52.16 -43.26
N PRO A 54 -4.29 -52.29 -43.87
CA PRO A 54 -5.56 -52.12 -43.17
C PRO A 54 -5.86 -53.24 -42.17
N VAL A 55 -5.16 -54.37 -42.23
CA VAL A 55 -5.27 -55.47 -41.26
C VAL A 55 -4.53 -55.13 -39.96
N ALA A 56 -3.41 -54.41 -40.08
CA ALA A 56 -2.57 -54.00 -38.94
C ALA A 56 -3.02 -52.67 -38.33
N VAL A 57 -3.29 -51.66 -39.16
CA VAL A 57 -3.58 -50.28 -38.74
C VAL A 57 -4.86 -49.76 -39.37
N GLN A 58 -5.83 -49.38 -38.54
CA GLN A 58 -7.03 -48.69 -38.99
C GLN A 58 -6.91 -47.18 -38.75
N TRP A 59 -6.89 -46.41 -39.84
CA TRP A 59 -6.97 -44.96 -39.78
C TRP A 59 -8.42 -44.47 -39.81
N ARG A 60 -8.80 -43.60 -38.87
CA ARG A 60 -10.07 -42.88 -38.89
C ARG A 60 -9.79 -41.43 -39.26
N GLY A 61 -10.59 -40.85 -40.16
CA GLY A 61 -10.49 -39.43 -40.56
C GLY A 61 -9.21 -39.04 -41.33
N GLY A 62 -8.69 -39.93 -42.18
CA GLY A 62 -7.54 -39.71 -43.07
C GLY A 62 -6.65 -40.96 -43.19
N ASP A 63 -5.40 -40.77 -43.61
CA ASP A 63 -4.38 -41.82 -43.81
C ASP A 63 -3.07 -41.48 -43.07
N SER A 64 -2.01 -42.26 -43.33
CA SER A 64 -0.67 -42.09 -42.77
C SER A 64 0.01 -40.77 -43.14
N GLY A 65 -0.41 -40.10 -44.22
CA GLY A 65 0.06 -38.78 -44.66
C GLY A 65 -0.69 -37.60 -44.04
N THR A 66 -1.88 -37.82 -43.49
CA THR A 66 -2.78 -36.74 -43.06
C THR A 66 -2.47 -36.25 -41.64
N TRP A 67 -1.56 -35.28 -41.52
CA TRP A 67 -1.16 -34.64 -40.25
C TRP A 67 -1.37 -33.11 -40.29
N PRO A 68 -2.56 -32.60 -39.92
CA PRO A 68 -2.86 -31.16 -40.03
C PRO A 68 -2.16 -30.27 -38.97
N ASP A 69 -1.19 -30.80 -38.21
CA ASP A 69 -0.50 -30.08 -37.15
C ASP A 69 0.36 -28.93 -37.71
N ARG A 70 0.15 -27.73 -37.16
CA ARG A 70 1.04 -26.58 -37.39
C ARG A 70 2.01 -26.45 -36.21
N THR A 71 3.06 -27.26 -36.20
CA THR A 71 3.95 -27.43 -35.04
C THR A 71 4.54 -26.12 -34.51
N ARG A 72 5.00 -25.21 -35.39
CA ARG A 72 5.55 -23.90 -34.99
C ARG A 72 4.50 -23.05 -34.27
N ARG A 73 3.29 -22.99 -34.82
CA ARG A 73 2.17 -22.23 -34.24
C ARG A 73 1.76 -22.82 -32.90
N ARG A 74 1.63 -24.15 -32.79
CA ARG A 74 1.28 -24.82 -31.53
C ARG A 74 2.30 -24.53 -30.44
N ARG A 75 3.60 -24.67 -30.75
CA ARG A 75 4.69 -24.40 -29.79
C ARG A 75 4.72 -22.92 -29.38
N ALA A 76 4.54 -22.00 -30.31
CA ALA A 76 4.47 -20.57 -30.02
C ALA A 76 3.27 -20.23 -29.11
N THR A 77 2.09 -20.77 -29.41
CA THR A 77 0.90 -20.60 -28.57
C THR A 77 1.11 -21.20 -27.18
N ALA A 78 1.66 -22.40 -27.07
CA ALA A 78 1.95 -23.03 -25.78
C ALA A 78 2.96 -22.23 -24.96
N ALA A 79 4.03 -21.73 -25.59
CA ALA A 79 5.03 -20.87 -24.95
C ALA A 79 4.41 -19.55 -24.47
N LEU A 80 3.59 -18.89 -25.30
CA LEU A 80 2.94 -17.64 -24.91
C LEU A 80 1.90 -17.84 -23.80
N MET A 81 1.15 -18.95 -23.82
CA MET A 81 0.20 -19.29 -22.76
C MET A 81 0.92 -19.56 -21.44
N THR A 82 2.00 -20.35 -21.47
CA THR A 82 2.79 -20.66 -20.27
C THR A 82 3.49 -19.42 -19.72
N ALA A 83 4.08 -18.58 -20.57
CA ALA A 83 4.71 -17.34 -20.16
C ALA A 83 3.73 -16.38 -19.49
N GLY A 84 2.53 -16.17 -20.05
CA GLY A 84 1.54 -15.28 -19.45
C GLY A 84 1.00 -15.81 -18.11
N MET A 85 0.76 -17.12 -17.98
CA MET A 85 0.37 -17.73 -16.69
C MET A 85 1.50 -17.65 -15.66
N LEU A 86 2.76 -17.83 -16.05
CA LEU A 86 3.89 -17.66 -15.14
C LEU A 86 4.04 -16.21 -14.68
N ALA A 87 3.91 -15.26 -15.60
CA ALA A 87 3.97 -13.84 -15.28
C ALA A 87 2.82 -13.40 -14.35
N SER A 88 1.59 -13.86 -14.61
CA SER A 88 0.45 -13.58 -13.75
C SER A 88 0.56 -14.30 -12.38
N MET A 89 1.19 -15.49 -12.32
CA MET A 89 1.50 -16.18 -11.06
C MET A 89 2.48 -15.34 -10.22
N VAL A 90 3.58 -14.89 -10.83
CA VAL A 90 4.58 -14.04 -10.17
C VAL A 90 3.92 -12.76 -9.67
N LEU A 91 3.09 -12.12 -10.50
CA LEU A 91 2.35 -10.91 -10.12
C LEU A 91 1.42 -11.17 -8.92
N GLY A 92 0.68 -12.28 -8.91
CA GLY A 92 -0.15 -12.67 -7.77
C GLY A 92 0.64 -12.88 -6.47
N VAL A 93 1.82 -13.47 -6.53
CA VAL A 93 2.72 -13.60 -5.37
C VAL A 93 3.23 -12.22 -4.93
N VAL A 94 3.70 -11.39 -5.87
CA VAL A 94 4.22 -10.04 -5.57
C VAL A 94 3.15 -9.17 -4.92
N ILE A 95 1.89 -9.28 -5.36
CA ILE A 95 0.75 -8.58 -4.76
C ILE A 95 0.44 -9.16 -3.38
N GLY A 96 0.22 -10.47 -3.29
CA GLY A 96 -0.38 -11.11 -2.13
C GLY A 96 0.55 -11.37 -0.96
N TRP A 97 1.82 -11.70 -1.22
CA TRP A 97 2.77 -12.13 -0.20
C TRP A 97 3.03 -11.08 0.89
N PRO A 98 3.28 -9.78 0.54
CA PRO A 98 3.49 -8.75 1.55
C PRO A 98 2.28 -8.54 2.47
N ASP A 99 1.06 -8.70 1.95
CA ASP A 99 -0.17 -8.51 2.73
C ASP A 99 -0.51 -9.76 3.54
N ALA A 100 -0.29 -10.97 3.01
CA ALA A 100 -0.56 -12.22 3.71
C ALA A 100 0.25 -12.33 5.02
N LEU A 101 1.51 -11.90 5.01
CA LEU A 101 2.40 -11.98 6.17
C LEU A 101 2.52 -10.67 6.96
N GLY A 102 2.41 -9.53 6.27
CA GLY A 102 2.76 -8.23 6.83
C GLY A 102 1.60 -7.27 7.04
N ALA A 103 0.36 -7.62 6.66
CA ALA A 103 -0.77 -6.70 6.83
C ALA A 103 -1.17 -6.51 8.30
N LEU A 104 -1.63 -5.30 8.60
CA LEU A 104 -2.01 -4.87 9.95
C LEU A 104 -3.42 -5.31 10.33
N THR A 105 -4.30 -5.53 9.35
CA THR A 105 -5.68 -5.96 9.58
C THR A 105 -5.92 -7.38 9.09
N PHE A 106 -6.84 -8.10 9.75
CA PHE A 106 -7.23 -9.46 9.38
C PHE A 106 -7.81 -9.53 7.96
N ALA A 107 -8.65 -8.57 7.58
CA ALA A 107 -9.24 -8.50 6.24
C ALA A 107 -8.16 -8.41 5.15
N GLN A 108 -7.14 -7.57 5.35
CA GLN A 108 -6.03 -7.44 4.40
C GLN A 108 -5.18 -8.72 4.31
N ARG A 109 -4.94 -9.42 5.43
CA ARG A 109 -4.26 -10.71 5.42
C ARG A 109 -5.02 -11.75 4.59
N ILE A 110 -6.35 -11.78 4.70
CA ILE A 110 -7.20 -12.65 3.86
C ILE A 110 -7.04 -12.28 2.39
N THR A 111 -7.13 -11.00 2.04
CA THR A 111 -6.94 -10.55 0.65
C THR A 111 -5.57 -10.98 0.11
N GLY A 112 -4.50 -10.78 0.89
CA GLY A 112 -3.16 -11.25 0.52
C GLY A 112 -3.10 -12.76 0.31
N ALA A 113 -3.69 -13.55 1.22
CA ALA A 113 -3.76 -15.00 1.11
C ALA A 113 -4.55 -15.47 -0.13
N LEU A 114 -5.63 -14.78 -0.51
CA LEU A 114 -6.39 -15.08 -1.72
C LEU A 114 -5.56 -14.86 -3.00
N PHE A 115 -4.71 -13.83 -3.06
CA PHE A 115 -3.79 -13.62 -4.18
C PHE A 115 -2.70 -14.70 -4.24
N VAL A 116 -2.17 -15.13 -3.10
CA VAL A 116 -1.20 -16.24 -3.03
C VAL A 116 -1.84 -17.56 -3.46
N LEU A 117 -3.08 -17.84 -3.02
CA LEU A 117 -3.84 -19.01 -3.46
C LEU A 117 -4.12 -18.96 -4.97
N SER A 118 -4.49 -17.79 -5.48
CA SER A 118 -4.69 -17.57 -6.92
C SER A 118 -3.43 -17.86 -7.71
N ALA A 119 -2.26 -17.43 -7.23
CA ALA A 119 -0.97 -17.75 -7.83
C ALA A 119 -0.68 -19.26 -7.79
N ALA A 120 -0.99 -19.96 -6.69
CA ALA A 120 -0.85 -21.42 -6.63
C ALA A 120 -1.72 -22.14 -7.68
N VAL A 121 -2.96 -21.68 -7.88
CA VAL A 121 -3.84 -22.19 -8.94
C VAL A 121 -3.26 -21.91 -10.32
N GLN A 122 -2.64 -20.75 -10.54
CA GLN A 122 -1.96 -20.47 -11.80
C GLN A 122 -0.74 -21.37 -12.02
N GLY A 123 0.03 -21.70 -10.98
CA GLY A 123 1.09 -22.71 -11.04
C GLY A 123 0.57 -24.07 -11.52
N ALA A 124 -0.57 -24.52 -10.98
CA ALA A 124 -1.24 -25.73 -11.47
C ALA A 124 -1.72 -25.59 -12.93
N ALA A 125 -2.18 -24.40 -13.33
CA ALA A 125 -2.57 -24.12 -14.71
C ALA A 125 -1.39 -24.13 -15.70
N VAL A 126 -0.18 -23.73 -15.28
CA VAL A 126 1.04 -23.87 -16.09
C VAL A 126 1.33 -25.34 -16.38
N VAL A 127 1.31 -26.19 -15.35
CA VAL A 127 1.53 -27.63 -15.50
C VAL A 127 0.44 -28.27 -16.38
N ALA A 128 -0.81 -27.90 -16.15
CA ALA A 128 -1.94 -28.35 -16.98
C ALA A 128 -1.83 -27.83 -18.43
N GLY A 129 -1.27 -26.65 -18.65
CA GLY A 129 -1.01 -26.08 -19.97
C GLY A 129 -0.01 -26.91 -20.77
N LEU A 130 1.06 -27.36 -20.14
CA LEU A 130 2.05 -28.25 -20.76
C LEU A 130 1.41 -29.56 -21.24
N ASP A 131 0.48 -30.14 -20.46
CA ASP A 131 -0.30 -31.30 -20.90
C ASP A 131 -1.30 -30.92 -22.01
N HIS A 132 -2.04 -29.82 -21.84
CA HIS A 132 -3.15 -29.41 -22.70
C HIS A 132 -2.71 -29.09 -24.14
N TRP A 133 -1.55 -28.46 -24.32
CA TRP A 133 -0.94 -28.24 -25.63
C TRP A 133 0.11 -29.30 -26.01
N GLY A 134 0.37 -30.25 -25.11
CA GLY A 134 1.28 -31.38 -25.28
C GLY A 134 0.58 -32.66 -25.74
N LYS A 135 0.46 -33.66 -24.86
CA LYS A 135 -0.11 -34.98 -25.20
C LYS A 135 -1.57 -35.17 -24.78
N ARG A 136 -2.16 -34.21 -24.05
CA ARG A 136 -3.55 -34.24 -23.56
C ARG A 136 -3.90 -35.55 -22.87
N GLN A 137 -3.02 -36.01 -21.98
CA GLN A 137 -3.21 -37.26 -21.26
C GLN A 137 -4.24 -37.10 -20.12
N VAL A 138 -4.28 -35.93 -19.49
CA VAL A 138 -5.15 -35.68 -18.33
C VAL A 138 -6.51 -35.14 -18.76
N LYS A 139 -7.57 -35.85 -18.38
CA LYS A 139 -8.96 -35.37 -18.55
C LYS A 139 -9.16 -34.15 -17.64
N GLY A 140 -9.36 -32.98 -18.25
CA GLY A 140 -9.62 -31.73 -17.51
C GLY A 140 -8.47 -30.71 -17.53
N SER A 141 -7.32 -31.00 -18.15
CA SER A 141 -6.22 -30.04 -18.27
C SER A 141 -6.65 -28.70 -18.90
N GLY A 142 -7.53 -28.74 -19.90
CA GLY A 142 -8.10 -27.53 -20.50
C GLY A 142 -8.98 -26.70 -19.56
N ALA A 143 -9.68 -27.33 -18.61
CA ALA A 143 -10.51 -26.63 -17.64
C ALA A 143 -9.69 -25.93 -16.56
N VAL A 144 -8.60 -26.56 -16.11
CA VAL A 144 -7.65 -25.95 -15.16
C VAL A 144 -6.97 -24.74 -15.79
N VAL A 145 -6.55 -24.85 -17.06
CA VAL A 145 -6.00 -23.73 -17.82
C VAL A 145 -7.03 -22.59 -17.95
N LEU A 146 -8.29 -22.91 -18.27
CA LEU A 146 -9.35 -21.92 -18.36
C LEU A 146 -9.56 -21.18 -17.03
N LEU A 147 -9.57 -21.90 -15.91
CA LEU A 147 -9.66 -21.31 -14.58
C LEU A 147 -8.48 -20.36 -14.30
N GLY A 148 -7.25 -20.78 -14.62
CA GLY A 148 -6.06 -19.92 -14.46
C GLY A 148 -6.14 -18.63 -15.28
N VAL A 149 -6.61 -18.71 -16.53
CA VAL A 149 -6.80 -17.52 -17.39
C VAL A 149 -7.92 -16.61 -16.87
N LEU A 150 -9.01 -17.17 -16.33
CA LEU A 150 -10.08 -16.36 -15.72
C LEU A 150 -9.61 -15.63 -14.45
N ILE A 151 -8.78 -16.28 -13.63
CA ILE A 151 -8.15 -15.65 -12.45
C ILE A 151 -7.21 -14.52 -12.88
N ALA A 152 -6.39 -14.73 -13.91
CA ALA A 152 -5.51 -13.70 -14.46
C ALA A 152 -6.32 -12.50 -14.95
N PHE A 153 -7.35 -12.75 -15.77
CA PHE A 153 -8.24 -11.70 -16.27
C PHE A 153 -8.91 -10.90 -15.14
N ALA A 154 -9.42 -11.56 -14.10
CA ALA A 154 -10.04 -10.90 -12.97
C ALA A 154 -9.04 -10.04 -12.17
N THR A 155 -7.82 -10.56 -11.96
CA THR A 155 -6.74 -9.88 -11.25
C THR A 155 -6.27 -8.64 -12.01
N ASP A 156 -5.99 -8.78 -13.30
CA ASP A 156 -5.53 -7.67 -14.14
C ASP A 156 -6.63 -6.61 -14.32
N SER A 157 -7.90 -7.03 -14.41
CA SER A 157 -9.05 -6.10 -14.45
C SER A 157 -9.18 -5.32 -13.15
N LEU A 158 -8.99 -5.97 -11.99
CA LEU A 158 -8.99 -5.31 -10.69
C LEU A 158 -7.84 -4.29 -10.60
N LEU A 159 -6.63 -4.65 -11.03
CA LEU A 159 -5.48 -3.72 -11.06
C LEU A 159 -5.75 -2.51 -11.94
N LEU A 160 -6.30 -2.72 -13.14
CA LEU A 160 -6.69 -1.63 -14.04
C LEU A 160 -7.79 -0.75 -13.44
N PHE A 161 -8.76 -1.34 -12.74
CA PHE A 161 -9.83 -0.60 -12.08
C PHE A 161 -9.30 0.29 -10.95
N VAL A 162 -8.44 -0.26 -10.08
CA VAL A 162 -7.81 0.51 -8.99
C VAL A 162 -6.84 1.56 -9.54
N TRP A 163 -6.16 1.27 -10.65
CA TRP A 163 -5.33 2.26 -11.35
C TRP A 163 -6.16 3.39 -11.98
N ALA A 164 -7.32 3.07 -12.57
CA ALA A 164 -8.17 4.04 -13.26
C ALA A 164 -8.80 5.10 -12.34
N ASP A 165 -8.86 4.82 -11.04
CA ASP A 165 -9.33 5.72 -9.98
C ASP A 165 -8.46 7.00 -9.87
N GLU A 166 -7.14 6.84 -9.76
CA GLU A 166 -6.21 7.98 -9.64
C GLU A 166 -5.45 8.29 -10.94
N ARG A 167 -5.39 7.32 -11.88
CA ARG A 167 -4.68 7.40 -13.18
C ARG A 167 -3.21 7.82 -13.06
N GLU A 168 -2.58 7.44 -11.95
CA GLU A 168 -1.18 7.74 -11.71
C GLU A 168 -0.28 6.79 -12.50
N PHE A 169 0.74 7.32 -13.17
CA PHE A 169 1.71 6.45 -13.84
C PHE A 169 2.51 5.63 -12.81
N THR A 170 2.50 4.31 -12.99
CA THR A 170 3.29 3.33 -12.24
C THR A 170 4.01 2.41 -13.22
N PRO A 171 5.28 2.04 -12.99
CA PRO A 171 6.00 1.08 -13.85
C PRO A 171 5.28 -0.26 -14.00
N PHE A 172 4.49 -0.67 -13.00
CA PHE A 172 3.71 -1.91 -13.03
C PHE A 172 2.61 -1.90 -14.10
N LEU A 173 2.18 -0.73 -14.58
CA LEU A 173 1.25 -0.60 -15.70
C LEU A 173 1.78 -1.30 -16.96
N LEU A 174 3.10 -1.27 -17.17
CA LEU A 174 3.78 -1.96 -18.27
C LEU A 174 3.75 -3.49 -18.13
N LEU A 175 3.36 -4.02 -16.97
CA LEU A 175 3.21 -5.45 -16.71
C LEU A 175 1.74 -5.88 -16.80
N PHE A 176 0.85 -5.27 -16.01
CA PHE A 176 -0.54 -5.73 -15.94
C PHE A 176 -1.38 -5.35 -17.17
N LEU A 177 -1.05 -4.28 -17.91
CA LEU A 177 -1.77 -3.95 -19.14
C LEU A 177 -1.51 -4.97 -20.27
N PRO A 178 -0.26 -5.37 -20.59
CA PRO A 178 -0.01 -6.47 -21.51
C PRO A 178 -0.59 -7.81 -21.04
N LEU A 179 -0.54 -8.10 -19.73
CA LEU A 179 -1.15 -9.31 -19.17
C LEU A 179 -2.67 -9.32 -19.31
N TRP A 180 -3.32 -8.17 -19.17
CA TRP A 180 -4.74 -8.02 -19.44
C TRP A 180 -5.06 -8.33 -20.91
N CYS A 181 -4.32 -7.74 -21.84
CA CYS A 181 -4.48 -8.03 -23.28
C CYS A 181 -4.24 -9.52 -23.59
N TRP A 182 -3.21 -10.11 -22.96
CA TRP A 182 -2.91 -11.54 -23.07
C TRP A 182 -4.05 -12.40 -22.52
N SER A 183 -4.63 -12.07 -21.37
CA SER A 183 -5.70 -12.86 -20.75
C SER A 183 -6.99 -12.80 -21.58
N VAL A 184 -7.31 -11.65 -22.18
CA VAL A 184 -8.41 -11.52 -23.17
C VAL A 184 -8.16 -12.42 -24.40
N TRP A 185 -6.95 -12.36 -24.96
CA TRP A 185 -6.57 -13.21 -26.10
C TRP A 185 -6.62 -14.70 -25.75
N ALA A 186 -6.09 -15.08 -24.59
CA ALA A 186 -6.07 -16.44 -24.09
C ALA A 186 -7.48 -16.98 -23.85
N LEU A 187 -8.36 -16.16 -23.27
CA LEU A 187 -9.75 -16.50 -23.04
C LEU A 187 -10.49 -16.71 -24.36
N TRP A 188 -10.31 -15.81 -25.33
CA TRP A 188 -10.87 -15.96 -26.67
C TRP A 188 -10.41 -17.25 -27.35
N LEU A 189 -9.12 -17.59 -27.25
CA LEU A 189 -8.55 -18.82 -27.79
C LEU A 189 -9.18 -20.06 -27.15
N LEU A 190 -9.23 -20.13 -25.82
CA LEU A 190 -9.79 -21.27 -25.07
C LEU A 190 -11.29 -21.44 -25.30
N VAL A 191 -12.02 -20.34 -25.47
CA VAL A 191 -13.45 -20.33 -25.82
C VAL A 191 -13.66 -20.90 -27.22
N ARG A 192 -12.86 -20.45 -28.20
CA ARG A 192 -12.91 -20.97 -29.57
C ARG A 192 -12.58 -22.46 -29.62
N GLU A 193 -11.63 -22.92 -28.82
CA GLU A 193 -11.19 -24.31 -28.75
C GLU A 193 -12.07 -25.20 -27.86
N ARG A 194 -13.07 -24.60 -27.18
CA ARG A 194 -14.03 -25.29 -26.30
C ARG A 194 -13.30 -26.14 -25.24
N ALA A 195 -12.31 -25.54 -24.57
CA ALA A 195 -11.46 -26.22 -23.58
C ALA A 195 -12.24 -26.91 -22.44
N TRP A 196 -13.50 -26.51 -22.22
CA TRP A 196 -14.43 -27.10 -21.24
C TRP A 196 -15.07 -28.43 -21.65
N ARG A 197 -14.96 -28.89 -22.90
CA ARG A 197 -15.66 -30.09 -23.40
C ARG A 197 -15.26 -31.40 -22.71
N GLY A 198 -14.11 -31.43 -22.03
CA GLY A 198 -13.68 -32.60 -21.25
C GLY A 198 -14.39 -32.76 -19.90
N MET A 199 -15.25 -31.82 -19.49
CA MET A 199 -15.94 -31.84 -18.20
C MET A 199 -17.34 -32.44 -18.29
N ARG A 200 -17.75 -33.17 -17.25
CA ARG A 200 -19.09 -33.76 -17.11
C ARG A 200 -20.23 -32.72 -17.14
N ARG A 201 -19.99 -31.46 -16.73
CA ARG A 201 -20.98 -30.36 -16.72
C ARG A 201 -20.38 -28.99 -17.09
N PRO A 202 -20.27 -28.65 -18.38
CA PRO A 202 -19.51 -27.48 -18.83
C PRO A 202 -20.20 -26.12 -18.61
N ARG A 203 -21.54 -26.04 -18.74
CA ARG A 203 -22.28 -24.76 -18.65
C ARG A 203 -22.33 -24.21 -17.22
N THR A 204 -22.55 -25.06 -16.23
CA THR A 204 -22.61 -24.66 -14.82
C THR A 204 -21.26 -24.23 -14.27
N PHE A 205 -20.17 -24.86 -14.72
CA PHE A 205 -18.82 -24.48 -14.32
C PHE A 205 -18.45 -23.08 -14.81
N ALA A 206 -18.67 -22.78 -16.09
CA ALA A 206 -18.35 -21.47 -16.66
C ALA A 206 -19.14 -20.33 -16.00
N ALA A 207 -20.45 -20.53 -15.79
CA ALA A 207 -21.29 -19.55 -15.12
C ALA A 207 -20.87 -19.32 -13.66
N GLY A 208 -20.60 -20.40 -12.92
CA GLY A 208 -20.17 -20.31 -11.52
C GLY A 208 -18.86 -19.54 -11.36
N VAL A 209 -17.83 -19.91 -12.12
CA VAL A 209 -16.50 -19.27 -12.01
C VAL A 209 -16.54 -17.79 -12.39
N VAL A 210 -17.25 -17.42 -13.46
CA VAL A 210 -17.35 -16.02 -13.90
C VAL A 210 -18.09 -15.16 -12.87
N VAL A 211 -19.23 -15.64 -12.35
CA VAL A 211 -20.00 -14.91 -11.35
C VAL A 211 -19.20 -14.73 -10.07
N THR A 212 -18.56 -15.80 -9.57
CA THR A 212 -17.74 -15.70 -8.36
C THR A 212 -16.56 -14.76 -8.57
N ALA A 213 -15.83 -14.87 -9.69
CA ALA A 213 -14.69 -14.00 -9.97
C ALA A 213 -15.08 -12.51 -10.02
N LEU A 214 -16.19 -12.18 -10.68
CA LEU A 214 -16.69 -10.79 -10.75
C LEU A 214 -17.14 -10.28 -9.38
N LEU A 215 -17.89 -11.07 -8.63
CA LEU A 215 -18.43 -10.68 -7.32
C LEU A 215 -17.29 -10.52 -6.30
N THR A 216 -16.29 -11.40 -6.33
CA THR A 216 -15.08 -11.29 -5.52
C THR A 216 -14.25 -10.06 -5.92
N ALA A 217 -14.07 -9.78 -7.21
CA ALA A 217 -13.33 -8.60 -7.67
C ALA A 217 -14.02 -7.29 -7.24
N VAL A 218 -15.34 -7.19 -7.40
CA VAL A 218 -16.12 -6.02 -6.98
C VAL A 218 -16.12 -5.87 -5.46
N SER A 219 -16.33 -6.95 -4.72
CA SER A 219 -16.31 -6.93 -3.25
C SER A 219 -14.93 -6.55 -2.72
N LEU A 220 -13.85 -7.08 -3.29
CA LEU A 220 -12.48 -6.72 -2.92
C LEU A 220 -12.19 -5.25 -3.27
N ALA A 221 -12.55 -4.79 -4.47
CA ALA A 221 -12.39 -3.40 -4.87
C ALA A 221 -13.11 -2.46 -3.88
N TYR A 222 -14.34 -2.80 -3.50
CA TYR A 222 -15.12 -2.02 -2.54
C TYR A 222 -14.47 -2.02 -1.15
N SER A 223 -14.14 -3.19 -0.60
CA SER A 223 -13.53 -3.29 0.73
C SER A 223 -12.15 -2.61 0.81
N THR A 224 -11.39 -2.62 -0.29
CA THR A 224 -10.06 -2.01 -0.35
C THR A 224 -10.11 -0.49 -0.55
N MET A 225 -11.17 0.04 -1.18
CA MET A 225 -11.36 1.48 -1.35
C MET A 225 -12.00 2.18 -0.15
N TYR A 226 -12.90 1.50 0.58
CA TYR A 226 -13.82 2.18 1.51
C TYR A 226 -13.66 1.84 3.00
N GLN A 227 -12.73 0.98 3.44
CA GLN A 227 -12.50 0.72 4.88
C GLN A 227 -11.04 0.92 5.34
N PRO A 228 -10.79 1.41 6.59
CA PRO A 228 -11.74 1.70 7.68
C PRO A 228 -12.04 3.21 7.82
N ALA A 229 -13.28 3.57 7.51
CA ALA A 229 -13.91 4.78 8.02
C ALA A 229 -14.44 4.53 9.44
N ALA A 230 -14.31 5.53 10.33
CA ALA A 230 -15.10 5.69 11.56
C ALA A 230 -14.63 5.12 12.91
N ALA A 231 -13.35 4.78 13.13
CA ALA A 231 -12.85 4.80 14.51
C ALA A 231 -12.37 6.23 14.84
N PRO A 232 -12.98 6.91 15.83
CA PRO A 232 -12.54 8.23 16.25
C PRO A 232 -11.15 8.16 16.89
N MET A 233 -10.30 9.12 16.54
CA MET A 233 -9.03 9.32 17.21
C MET A 233 -9.28 10.18 18.45
N HIS A 234 -8.77 9.77 19.59
CA HIS A 234 -8.89 10.53 20.83
C HIS A 234 -7.55 10.54 21.56
N PHE A 235 -6.98 11.72 21.74
CA PHE A 235 -5.78 11.93 22.55
C PHE A 235 -6.15 12.66 23.82
N VAL A 236 -5.60 12.21 24.93
CA VAL A 236 -5.59 12.98 26.18
C VAL A 236 -4.23 13.65 26.25
N LEU A 237 -4.21 14.96 26.03
CA LEU A 237 -3.03 15.81 26.15
C LEU A 237 -3.21 16.68 27.39
N ARG A 238 -2.19 16.76 28.24
CA ARG A 238 -2.18 17.67 29.39
C ARG A 238 -0.80 18.28 29.56
N ALA A 239 -0.76 19.54 29.95
CA ALA A 239 0.43 20.21 30.42
C ALA A 239 0.10 20.77 31.80
N GLU A 240 1.01 20.60 32.76
CA GLU A 240 0.82 21.02 34.15
C GLU A 240 2.08 21.74 34.63
N PHE A 241 1.92 22.96 35.14
CA PHE A 241 2.99 23.67 35.82
C PHE A 241 3.15 23.12 37.24
N GLY A 242 4.39 22.83 37.64
CA GLY A 242 4.73 22.48 39.00
C GLY A 242 5.03 23.72 39.86
N ALA A 243 5.27 23.50 41.15
CA ALA A 243 5.69 24.57 42.06
C ALA A 243 7.05 25.14 41.64
N ALA A 244 7.08 26.45 41.35
CA ALA A 244 8.28 27.12 40.91
C ALA A 244 9.25 27.33 42.07
N ARG A 245 10.56 27.45 41.77
CA ARG A 245 11.60 27.66 42.78
C ARG A 245 12.61 28.68 42.30
N ALA A 246 12.94 29.66 43.15
CA ALA A 246 14.01 30.60 42.84
C ALA A 246 15.37 29.88 42.70
N ASP A 247 16.18 30.31 41.75
CA ASP A 247 17.59 29.93 41.66
C ASP A 247 18.34 30.57 42.84
N ALA A 248 19.18 29.79 43.51
CA ALA A 248 19.89 30.24 44.71
C ALA A 248 20.98 31.28 44.43
N VAL A 249 21.41 31.43 43.17
CA VAL A 249 22.58 32.26 42.79
C VAL A 249 22.20 33.31 41.76
N ARG A 250 21.30 32.99 40.82
CA ARG A 250 20.96 33.85 39.68
C ARG A 250 19.54 34.39 39.79
N PRO A 251 19.21 35.53 39.17
CA PRO A 251 17.87 36.13 39.22
C PRO A 251 16.88 35.40 38.29
N PHE A 252 16.75 34.09 38.43
CA PHE A 252 15.84 33.25 37.66
C PHE A 252 14.96 32.42 38.59
N VAL A 253 13.76 32.11 38.10
CA VAL A 253 12.86 31.12 38.67
C VAL A 253 12.86 29.88 37.78
N HIS A 254 13.10 28.72 38.38
CA HIS A 254 12.96 27.42 37.74
C HIS A 254 11.51 26.96 37.83
N VAL A 255 10.87 26.77 36.69
CA VAL A 255 9.46 26.35 36.59
C VAL A 255 9.42 24.92 36.06
N PRO A 256 9.02 23.94 36.88
CA PRO A 256 8.78 22.57 36.41
C PRO A 256 7.53 22.53 35.51
N LEU A 257 7.62 21.75 34.44
CA LEU A 257 6.57 21.51 33.47
C LEU A 257 6.43 20.02 33.25
N LYS A 258 5.23 19.50 33.50
CA LYS A 258 4.88 18.10 33.25
C LYS A 258 3.99 18.02 32.02
N LEU A 259 4.45 17.28 31.01
CA LEU A 259 3.76 17.06 29.75
C LEU A 259 3.26 15.62 29.71
N TYR A 260 1.97 15.42 29.48
CA TYR A 260 1.31 14.13 29.43
C TYR A 260 0.62 13.92 28.09
N VAL A 261 0.84 12.75 27.50
CA VAL A 261 0.22 12.32 26.26
C VAL A 261 -0.29 10.90 26.43
N LYS A 262 -1.56 10.66 26.09
CA LYS A 262 -2.13 9.31 26.02
C LYS A 262 -2.96 9.12 24.76
N ASN A 263 -2.74 7.99 24.08
CA ASN A 263 -3.64 7.53 23.03
C ASN A 263 -4.84 6.84 23.66
N ALA A 264 -5.93 7.58 23.81
CA ALA A 264 -7.21 7.07 24.33
C ALA A 264 -8.16 6.61 23.21
N GLY A 265 -7.71 6.64 21.95
CA GLY A 265 -8.47 6.18 20.79
C GLY A 265 -8.37 4.67 20.59
N GLY A 266 -9.13 4.14 19.64
CA GLY A 266 -9.16 2.70 19.32
C GLY A 266 -8.09 2.23 18.33
N ILE A 267 -7.19 3.10 17.87
CA ILE A 267 -6.23 2.81 16.81
C ILE A 267 -4.83 3.27 17.22
N PRO A 268 -3.78 2.45 16.99
CA PRO A 268 -2.41 2.86 17.23
C PRO A 268 -1.90 3.82 16.13
N VAL A 269 -1.02 4.76 16.47
CA VAL A 269 -0.55 5.80 15.54
C VAL A 269 0.96 5.88 15.46
N TYR A 270 1.50 6.37 14.35
CA TYR A 270 2.85 6.91 14.28
C TYR A 270 2.84 8.38 14.69
N VAL A 271 3.81 8.81 15.50
CA VAL A 271 4.07 10.20 15.81
C VAL A 271 4.94 10.77 14.69
N ILE A 272 4.36 11.60 13.82
CA ILE A 272 5.07 12.22 12.70
C ILE A 272 5.81 13.46 13.16
N ASN A 273 5.15 14.30 13.95
CA ASN A 273 5.73 15.50 14.52
C ASN A 273 5.17 15.69 15.93
N ASN A 274 5.90 16.37 16.79
CA ASN A 274 5.44 16.71 18.12
C ASN A 274 6.29 17.85 18.63
N ASP A 275 5.68 18.71 19.44
CA ASP A 275 6.35 19.88 19.97
C ASP A 275 5.68 20.27 21.30
N TYR A 276 6.46 20.85 22.19
CA TYR A 276 5.95 21.73 23.22
C TYR A 276 6.62 23.09 23.02
N THR A 277 5.83 24.15 23.11
CA THR A 277 6.36 25.51 23.09
C THR A 277 5.82 26.28 24.29
N VAL A 278 6.72 26.88 25.05
CA VAL A 278 6.44 27.78 26.16
C VAL A 278 6.52 29.21 25.67
N HIS A 279 5.47 29.98 25.87
CA HIS A 279 5.36 31.38 25.52
C HIS A 279 5.20 32.25 26.77
N GLY A 280 5.93 33.35 26.83
CA GLY A 280 5.63 34.47 27.72
C GLY A 280 4.75 35.47 26.97
N ARG A 281 3.60 35.81 27.54
CA ARG A 281 2.68 36.81 26.99
C ARG A 281 2.96 38.15 27.65
N THR A 282 3.16 39.18 26.84
CA THR A 282 3.25 40.57 27.28
C THR A 282 2.05 41.34 26.76
N THR A 283 1.43 42.16 27.60
CA THR A 283 0.27 42.98 27.25
C THR A 283 0.50 44.45 27.59
N ALA A 284 -0.18 45.33 26.84
CA ALA A 284 -0.37 46.72 27.23
C ALA A 284 -1.85 46.91 27.57
N TYR A 285 -2.17 47.25 28.82
CA TYR A 285 -3.56 47.47 29.22
C TYR A 285 -4.04 48.85 28.79
N SER A 286 -5.27 48.94 28.27
CA SER A 286 -5.88 50.22 27.88
C SER A 286 -7.28 50.40 28.43
N ASP A 287 -7.68 51.65 28.61
CA ASP A 287 -8.99 52.05 29.13
C ASP A 287 -10.13 51.85 28.10
N GLY A 288 -9.85 51.22 26.95
CA GLY A 288 -10.84 50.64 26.05
C GLY A 288 -11.40 51.59 24.98
N ALA A 289 -10.57 52.46 24.40
CA ALA A 289 -11.04 53.54 23.52
C ALA A 289 -11.03 53.24 22.00
N ASN A 290 -10.24 52.32 21.43
CA ASN A 290 -10.17 52.15 19.95
C ASN A 290 -10.21 50.68 19.46
N ARG A 291 -11.40 50.07 19.51
CA ARG A 291 -11.56 48.60 19.52
C ARG A 291 -11.51 47.83 18.20
N LEU A 292 -11.66 48.43 17.02
CA LEU A 292 -11.80 47.63 15.79
C LEU A 292 -10.55 47.65 14.90
N GLU A 293 -9.90 48.80 14.76
CA GLU A 293 -8.63 48.89 14.02
C GLU A 293 -7.48 48.20 14.77
N GLU A 294 -7.48 48.23 16.11
CA GLU A 294 -6.44 47.56 16.89
C GLU A 294 -6.61 46.05 16.92
N TRP A 295 -7.83 45.54 17.04
CA TRP A 295 -8.11 44.12 16.85
C TRP A 295 -7.81 43.70 15.41
N ARG A 296 -8.18 44.49 14.41
CA ARG A 296 -7.83 44.20 13.02
C ARG A 296 -6.32 44.15 12.82
N ARG A 297 -5.57 45.07 13.41
CA ARG A 297 -4.10 45.10 13.38
C ARG A 297 -3.48 43.91 14.14
N SER A 298 -4.01 43.52 15.29
CA SER A 298 -3.50 42.37 16.04
C SER A 298 -3.79 41.04 15.32
N LEU A 299 -4.97 40.92 14.70
CA LEU A 299 -5.38 39.77 13.90
C LEU A 299 -4.62 39.70 12.55
N ASP A 300 -4.52 40.80 11.81
CA ASP A 300 -3.93 40.85 10.46
C ASP A 300 -2.39 40.87 10.47
N GLU A 301 -1.74 41.60 11.38
CA GLU A 301 -0.28 41.77 11.38
C GLU A 301 0.45 40.81 12.33
N ARG A 302 -0.14 40.49 13.48
CA ARG A 302 0.54 39.73 14.55
C ARG A 302 0.07 38.29 14.69
N ARG A 303 -0.96 37.89 13.91
CA ARG A 303 -1.57 36.55 13.97
C ARG A 303 -1.98 36.17 15.40
N ALA A 304 -2.40 37.14 16.20
CA ALA A 304 -3.02 36.84 17.49
C ALA A 304 -4.33 36.10 17.22
N GLU A 305 -4.64 35.05 17.99
CA GLU A 305 -5.90 34.30 17.86
C GLU A 305 -6.98 34.86 18.82
N ASP A 306 -6.57 35.68 19.79
CA ASP A 306 -7.45 36.29 20.79
C ASP A 306 -7.57 37.80 20.61
N ALA A 307 -8.79 38.31 20.86
CA ALA A 307 -9.12 39.73 20.87
C ALA A 307 -9.79 40.07 22.21
N GLU A 308 -9.05 40.76 23.07
CA GLU A 308 -9.50 41.15 24.41
C GLU A 308 -9.86 42.64 24.44
N ARG A 309 -10.86 43.01 25.27
CA ARG A 309 -11.46 44.35 25.28
C ARG A 309 -10.58 45.44 25.92
N TYR A 310 -9.69 45.05 26.83
CA TYR A 310 -8.87 45.94 27.66
C TYR A 310 -7.38 45.68 27.48
N VAL A 311 -7.01 44.92 26.45
CA VAL A 311 -5.66 44.49 26.19
C VAL A 311 -5.29 44.88 24.77
N ASP A 312 -4.29 45.73 24.68
CA ASP A 312 -3.65 46.12 23.45
C ASP A 312 -2.25 45.52 23.37
N GLY A 313 -1.72 45.50 22.15
CA GLY A 313 -0.30 45.22 21.99
C GLY A 313 0.15 43.78 22.24
N LEU A 314 -0.76 42.80 22.30
CA LEU A 314 -0.45 41.37 22.54
C LEU A 314 0.78 40.91 21.76
N ASN A 315 1.74 40.35 22.50
CA ASN A 315 2.93 39.75 21.95
C ASN A 315 3.29 38.47 22.73
N PHE A 316 3.69 37.43 21.99
CA PHE A 316 4.04 36.12 22.52
C PHE A 316 5.50 35.85 22.25
N THR A 317 6.31 35.88 23.30
CA THR A 317 7.75 35.60 23.22
C THR A 317 7.99 34.13 23.54
N ARG A 318 8.67 33.40 22.66
CA ARG A 318 9.00 32.00 22.91
C ARG A 318 10.14 31.90 23.93
N ILE A 319 9.89 31.23 25.06
CA ILE A 319 10.84 31.07 26.16
C ILE A 319 11.57 29.72 26.05
N SER A 320 10.83 28.65 25.74
CA SER A 320 11.37 27.30 25.64
C SER A 320 10.60 26.53 24.58
N SER A 321 11.28 25.65 23.85
CA SER A 321 10.62 24.71 22.94
C SER A 321 11.37 23.40 22.87
N GLY A 322 10.68 22.33 22.51
CA GLY A 322 11.29 21.03 22.41
C GLY A 322 10.29 19.94 22.08
N ARG A 323 10.78 18.70 22.04
CA ARG A 323 9.97 17.56 21.60
C ARG A 323 9.72 16.59 22.75
N PRO A 324 8.48 16.28 23.10
CA PRO A 324 8.20 15.23 24.08
C PRO A 324 8.60 13.84 23.57
N HIS A 325 8.42 13.56 22.29
CA HIS A 325 8.59 12.24 21.68
C HIS A 325 9.56 12.28 20.48
N ARG A 326 10.20 11.17 20.13
CA ARG A 326 10.96 11.11 18.87
C ARG A 326 10.01 10.92 17.67
N PRO A 327 10.18 11.67 16.56
CA PRO A 327 9.48 11.41 15.31
C PRO A 327 9.70 9.97 14.83
N GLY A 328 8.65 9.33 14.30
CA GLY A 328 8.66 7.95 13.80
C GLY A 328 8.33 6.90 14.85
N ASP A 329 8.38 7.24 16.14
CA ASP A 329 7.86 6.36 17.18
C ASP A 329 6.33 6.18 17.04
N TRP A 330 5.77 5.20 17.72
CA TRP A 330 4.33 4.96 17.72
C TRP A 330 3.75 4.96 19.13
N LEU A 331 2.45 5.29 19.20
CA LEU A 331 1.64 5.21 20.40
C LEU A 331 0.55 4.16 20.19
N ASP A 332 0.70 3.03 20.88
CA ASP A 332 -0.31 1.98 20.88
C ASP A 332 -1.56 2.39 21.69
N VAL A 333 -2.65 1.66 21.51
CA VAL A 333 -3.94 1.96 22.17
C VAL A 333 -3.77 1.88 23.68
N GLY A 334 -4.14 2.95 24.39
CA GLY A 334 -4.01 3.07 25.83
C GLY A 334 -2.61 3.45 26.31
N GLN A 335 -1.60 3.48 25.43
CA GLN A 335 -0.24 3.86 25.80
C GLN A 335 -0.19 5.32 26.24
N GLU A 336 0.55 5.56 27.31
CA GLU A 336 0.78 6.88 27.88
C GLU A 336 2.27 7.21 27.95
N PHE A 337 2.57 8.51 27.90
CA PHE A 337 3.89 9.06 27.98
C PHE A 337 3.84 10.33 28.83
N THR A 338 4.80 10.45 29.74
CA THR A 338 4.99 11.65 30.56
C THR A 338 6.42 12.14 30.40
N LYS A 339 6.59 13.45 30.21
CA LYS A 339 7.90 14.10 30.23
C LYS A 339 7.88 15.24 31.22
N GLU A 340 8.92 15.30 32.04
CA GLU A 340 9.20 16.43 32.92
C GLU A 340 10.29 17.29 32.28
N HIS A 341 10.06 18.59 32.28
CA HIS A 341 11.00 19.61 31.79
C HIS A 341 11.06 20.75 32.80
N VAL A 342 12.19 21.42 32.91
CA VAL A 342 12.32 22.61 33.74
C VAL A 342 12.82 23.73 32.84
N PHE A 343 12.07 24.82 32.78
CA PHE A 343 12.48 26.03 32.08
C PHE A 343 12.71 27.17 33.07
N GLN A 344 13.39 28.22 32.61
CA GLN A 344 13.79 29.34 33.44
C GLN A 344 13.07 30.61 32.99
N VAL A 345 12.68 31.43 33.95
CA VAL A 345 12.05 32.73 33.76
C VAL A 345 12.81 33.76 34.60
N PRO A 346 13.22 34.91 34.05
CA PRO A 346 13.81 35.99 34.85
C PRO A 346 12.84 36.48 35.93
N VAL A 347 13.34 36.87 37.09
CA VAL A 347 12.50 37.43 38.17
C VAL A 347 11.91 38.79 37.77
N ASP A 348 12.68 39.59 37.03
CA ASP A 348 12.34 40.92 36.52
C ASP A 348 11.67 40.88 35.14
N THR A 349 10.87 39.84 34.88
CA THR A 349 10.24 39.66 33.57
C THR A 349 9.00 40.53 33.37
N ASP A 350 8.83 41.08 32.18
CA ASP A 350 7.62 41.83 31.78
C ASP A 350 6.46 40.92 31.33
N PHE A 351 6.52 39.62 31.61
CA PHE A 351 5.49 38.67 31.19
C PHE A 351 4.32 38.69 32.17
N ASP A 352 3.10 38.80 31.66
CA ASP A 352 1.88 38.73 32.48
C ASP A 352 1.48 37.27 32.74
N THR A 353 1.52 36.46 31.68
CA THR A 353 1.22 35.03 31.73
C THR A 353 2.28 34.22 31.01
N ILE A 354 2.47 32.99 31.46
CA ILE A 354 3.23 31.97 30.75
C ILE A 354 2.25 30.91 30.27
N SER A 355 2.29 30.62 28.97
CA SER A 355 1.50 29.57 28.36
C SER A 355 2.37 28.47 27.78
N VAL A 356 1.83 27.25 27.78
CA VAL A 356 2.46 26.09 27.16
C VAL A 356 1.49 25.53 26.15
N VAL A 357 1.94 25.38 24.91
CA VAL A 357 1.23 24.63 23.87
C VAL A 357 1.93 23.29 23.71
N LEU A 358 1.24 22.20 24.03
CA LEU A 358 1.66 20.83 23.76
C LEU A 358 0.95 20.33 22.51
N GLN A 359 1.71 19.91 21.50
CA GLN A 359 1.19 19.44 20.22
C GLN A 359 1.72 18.04 19.89
N ILE A 360 0.83 17.19 19.37
CA ILE A 360 1.20 15.93 18.71
C ILE A 360 0.55 15.83 17.34
N THR A 361 1.38 15.61 16.33
CA THR A 361 0.95 15.29 14.96
C THR A 361 1.18 13.81 14.71
N TYR A 362 0.13 13.12 14.29
CA TYR A 362 0.13 11.67 14.17
C TYR A 362 -0.38 11.22 12.81
N MET A 363 -0.04 9.98 12.42
CA MET A 363 -0.64 9.24 11.30
C MET A 363 -1.16 7.90 11.80
N ARG A 364 -2.34 7.52 11.34
CA ARG A 364 -2.97 6.27 11.76
C ARG A 364 -2.29 5.05 11.15
N LYS A 365 -1.91 4.08 11.99
CA LYS A 365 -1.31 2.81 11.53
C LYS A 365 -2.30 1.97 10.71
N ASP A 366 -3.60 2.09 10.94
CA ASP A 366 -4.62 1.35 10.17
C ASP A 366 -4.86 1.90 8.75
N ARG A 367 -4.28 3.06 8.40
CA ARG A 367 -4.36 3.65 7.05
C ARG A 367 -3.05 3.62 6.25
N GLY A 368 -1.90 3.57 6.91
CA GLY A 368 -0.61 3.44 6.21
C GLY A 368 0.52 2.90 7.09
N LYS A 369 1.60 2.49 6.43
CA LYS A 369 2.87 2.09 7.05
C LYS A 369 3.93 3.13 6.78
N LEU A 370 4.51 3.66 7.84
CA LEU A 370 5.66 4.55 7.79
C LEU A 370 6.95 3.73 7.74
N ASP A 371 7.87 4.09 6.85
CA ASP A 371 9.24 3.59 6.90
C ASP A 371 10.00 4.29 8.03
N VAL A 372 9.86 3.75 9.24
CA VAL A 372 10.28 4.40 10.49
C VAL A 372 11.79 4.62 10.54
N GLU A 373 12.58 3.70 9.99
CA GLU A 373 14.05 3.81 10.02
C GLU A 373 14.55 4.96 9.13
N GLU A 374 13.95 5.14 7.95
CA GLU A 374 14.22 6.30 7.11
C GLU A 374 13.72 7.59 7.78
N PHE A 375 12.48 7.58 8.26
CA PHE A 375 11.82 8.77 8.79
C PHE A 375 12.43 9.29 10.09
N ARG A 376 12.95 8.41 10.96
CA ARG A 376 13.56 8.80 12.26
C ARG A 376 14.84 9.62 12.10
N ARG A 377 15.51 9.54 10.95
CA ARG A 377 16.76 10.23 10.71
C ARG A 377 16.51 11.74 10.52
N PRO A 378 17.07 12.61 11.38
CA PRO A 378 16.98 14.05 11.18
C PRO A 378 17.93 14.48 10.05
N HIS A 379 17.45 15.35 9.17
CA HIS A 379 18.24 16.06 8.18
C HIS A 379 18.26 17.56 8.52
N ARG A 380 19.44 18.16 8.62
CA ARG A 380 19.60 19.57 9.01
C ARG A 380 19.53 20.47 7.78
N SER A 381 18.61 21.43 7.74
CA SER A 381 18.42 22.31 6.58
C SER A 381 19.69 23.12 6.26
N TRP A 382 20.45 23.51 7.27
CA TRP A 382 21.63 24.37 7.12
C TRP A 382 22.93 23.61 6.78
N ASP A 383 22.91 22.27 6.79
CA ASP A 383 24.11 21.46 6.51
C ASP A 383 24.20 21.12 5.02
N ARG A 384 25.23 21.64 4.33
CA ARG A 384 25.45 21.38 2.90
C ARG A 384 25.70 19.90 2.60
N ALA A 385 26.17 19.11 3.57
CA ALA A 385 26.40 17.68 3.39
C ALA A 385 25.09 16.87 3.23
N GLU A 386 23.95 17.46 3.62
CA GLU A 386 22.63 16.82 3.52
C GLU A 386 22.06 16.88 2.09
N GLY A 387 22.73 17.56 1.15
CA GLY A 387 22.39 17.53 -0.27
C GLY A 387 20.99 18.08 -0.56
N ARG A 388 20.04 17.21 -0.91
CA ARG A 388 18.67 17.61 -1.29
C ARG A 388 17.86 18.27 -0.17
N TYR A 389 18.26 18.07 1.09
CA TYR A 389 17.62 18.68 2.25
C TYR A 389 18.24 20.03 2.62
N TYR A 390 19.36 20.41 1.99
CA TYR A 390 20.00 21.69 2.24
C TYR A 390 19.13 22.83 1.73
N CYS A 391 18.78 23.76 2.63
CA CYS A 391 18.20 25.04 2.31
C CYS A 391 18.97 26.14 3.04
N ARG A 392 19.17 27.27 2.35
CA ARG A 392 19.81 28.44 2.95
C ARG A 392 18.99 28.94 4.14
N PRO A 393 19.60 29.19 5.32
CA PRO A 393 18.88 29.68 6.50
C PRO A 393 18.08 30.96 6.25
N GLU A 394 18.52 31.83 5.34
CA GLU A 394 17.78 33.06 5.00
C GLU A 394 16.45 32.78 4.29
N LYS A 395 16.29 31.60 3.69
CA LYS A 395 15.10 31.20 2.95
C LYS A 395 14.19 30.28 3.75
N CYS A 396 14.74 29.27 4.42
CA CYS A 396 13.96 28.25 5.15
C CYS A 396 14.13 28.32 6.67
N GLY A 397 15.07 29.12 7.19
CA GLY A 397 15.46 29.04 8.59
C GLY A 397 16.30 27.80 8.91
N GLU A 398 16.62 27.66 10.19
CA GLU A 398 17.32 26.50 10.74
C GLU A 398 16.32 25.45 11.19
N GLU A 399 16.05 24.48 10.30
CA GLU A 399 15.01 23.48 10.46
C GLU A 399 15.58 22.06 10.41
N PHE A 400 14.92 21.15 11.12
CA PHE A 400 15.10 19.71 10.99
C PHE A 400 14.02 19.14 10.09
N TYR A 401 14.43 18.48 9.01
CA TYR A 401 13.57 17.69 8.15
C TYR A 401 13.61 16.22 8.55
N TYR A 402 12.43 15.63 8.73
CA TYR A 402 12.22 14.20 8.85
C TYR A 402 11.47 13.75 7.61
N HIS A 403 12.05 12.83 6.85
CA HIS A 403 11.49 12.40 5.58
C HIS A 403 11.57 10.90 5.46
N GLY A 404 10.48 10.27 5.03
CA GLY A 404 10.46 8.83 4.86
C GLY A 404 9.28 8.37 4.01
N ARG A 405 9.44 7.20 3.41
CA ARG A 405 8.39 6.61 2.59
C ARG A 405 7.16 6.22 3.42
N VAL A 406 5.98 6.51 2.90
CA VAL A 406 4.71 6.00 3.40
C VAL A 406 4.12 5.04 2.37
N ARG A 407 3.68 3.88 2.86
CA ARG A 407 3.04 2.84 2.04
C ARG A 407 1.58 2.73 2.44
N HIS A 408 0.72 2.48 1.46
CA HIS A 408 -0.65 2.07 1.74
C HIS A 408 -0.63 0.72 2.47
N ASN A 409 -1.66 0.48 3.27
CA ASN A 409 -1.80 -0.78 4.01
C ASN A 409 -2.15 -1.98 3.13
N ASN A 410 -2.48 -1.75 1.87
CA ASN A 410 -2.74 -2.77 0.87
C ASN A 410 -1.69 -2.66 -0.25
N ASN A 411 -0.99 -3.75 -0.50
CA ASN A 411 0.05 -3.82 -1.51
C ASN A 411 -0.49 -3.74 -2.94
N LEU A 412 -1.74 -4.15 -3.18
CA LEU A 412 -2.45 -3.91 -4.45
C LEU A 412 -2.39 -2.43 -4.83
N VAL A 413 -2.68 -1.55 -3.87
CA VAL A 413 -2.70 -0.09 -4.07
C VAL A 413 -1.28 0.47 -4.25
N ASN A 414 -0.30 -0.08 -3.53
CA ASN A 414 1.10 0.33 -3.66
C ASN A 414 1.68 0.05 -5.06
N LEU A 415 1.15 -0.95 -5.77
CA LEU A 415 1.58 -1.30 -7.12
C LEU A 415 0.86 -0.45 -8.19
N THR A 416 -0.35 0.02 -7.91
CA THR A 416 -1.17 0.81 -8.85
C THR A 416 -1.02 2.32 -8.69
N ARG A 417 -0.32 2.81 -7.66
CA ARG A 417 -0.15 4.24 -7.36
C ARG A 417 1.31 4.65 -7.23
N LYS A 418 1.60 5.94 -7.37
CA LYS A 418 2.95 6.49 -7.14
C LYS A 418 3.33 6.39 -5.66
N PRO A 419 4.62 6.19 -5.35
CA PRO A 419 5.12 6.25 -3.98
C PRO A 419 4.74 7.56 -3.29
N ARG A 420 4.41 7.47 -2.01
CA ARG A 420 4.15 8.62 -1.14
C ARG A 420 5.23 8.74 -0.08
N TYR A 421 5.45 9.96 0.37
CA TYR A 421 6.41 10.29 1.41
C TYR A 421 5.75 11.21 2.41
N VAL A 422 6.12 11.02 3.68
CA VAL A 422 5.83 11.98 4.73
C VAL A 422 7.05 12.88 4.88
N THR A 423 6.81 14.17 5.04
CA THR A 423 7.83 15.13 5.45
C THR A 423 7.32 15.86 6.67
N ALA A 424 8.10 15.87 7.75
CA ALA A 424 7.85 16.68 8.92
C ALA A 424 9.00 17.67 9.11
N VAL A 425 8.65 18.90 9.40
CA VAL A 425 9.58 20.00 9.64
C VAL A 425 9.44 20.44 11.08
N TRP A 426 10.55 20.54 11.79
CA TRP A 426 10.57 21.06 13.15
C TRP A 426 11.73 22.03 13.32
N SER A 427 11.49 23.17 13.97
CA SER A 427 12.54 24.09 14.39
C SER A 427 12.21 24.69 15.75
N PRO A 428 13.21 25.05 16.56
CA PRO A 428 12.97 25.67 17.87
C PRO A 428 12.19 26.98 17.78
N GLY A 429 12.29 27.71 16.68
CA GLY A 429 11.64 29.02 16.45
C GLY A 429 10.40 28.97 15.54
N GLY A 430 10.15 27.88 14.83
CA GLY A 430 9.02 27.74 13.91
C GLY A 430 7.83 27.01 14.52
N ARG A 431 6.72 26.96 13.77
CA ARG A 431 5.63 26.02 14.03
C ARG A 431 5.97 24.69 13.34
N PRO A 432 5.70 23.53 13.96
CA PRO A 432 5.89 22.25 13.30
C PRO A 432 5.00 22.12 12.07
N ILE A 433 5.58 21.74 10.94
CA ILE A 433 4.86 21.53 9.67
C ILE A 433 4.93 20.04 9.31
N TYR A 434 3.92 19.53 8.63
CA TYR A 434 3.97 18.19 8.07
C TYR A 434 3.17 18.12 6.76
N THR A 435 3.58 17.20 5.91
CA THR A 435 2.94 16.91 4.63
C THR A 435 3.04 15.43 4.32
N ILE A 436 2.05 14.89 3.60
CA ILE A 436 2.13 13.56 2.99
C ILE A 436 1.76 13.73 1.53
N SER A 437 2.66 13.37 0.61
CA SER A 437 2.43 13.55 -0.82
C SER A 437 3.40 12.75 -1.68
N THR A 438 3.32 12.88 -3.01
CA THR A 438 4.34 12.36 -3.94
C THR A 438 5.67 13.12 -3.88
N PHE A 439 5.75 14.19 -3.09
CA PHE A 439 6.94 15.02 -2.97
C PHE A 439 8.11 14.25 -2.35
N HIS A 440 9.25 14.25 -3.04
CA HIS A 440 10.48 13.58 -2.62
C HIS A 440 11.66 14.56 -2.55
N PHE A 441 11.42 15.79 -2.06
CA PHE A 441 12.39 16.89 -2.01
C PHE A 441 12.88 17.40 -3.38
N THR A 442 12.15 17.06 -4.44
CA THR A 442 12.39 17.51 -5.81
C THR A 442 11.06 17.77 -6.50
N GLY A 443 10.92 18.91 -7.17
CA GLY A 443 9.68 19.32 -7.84
C GLY A 443 8.71 20.04 -6.89
N GLY A 444 7.42 20.02 -7.24
CA GLY A 444 6.35 20.59 -6.42
C GLY A 444 5.12 19.69 -6.47
N VAL A 445 4.25 19.83 -5.48
CA VAL A 445 2.97 19.11 -5.41
C VAL A 445 1.84 20.12 -5.25
N ALA A 446 0.71 19.88 -5.90
CA ALA A 446 -0.46 20.72 -5.74
C ALA A 446 -1.03 20.58 -4.33
N ARG A 447 -1.42 21.70 -3.71
CA ARG A 447 -1.98 21.73 -2.35
C ARG A 447 -3.20 20.80 -2.18
N SER A 448 -4.03 20.67 -3.21
CA SER A 448 -5.19 19.77 -3.19
C SER A 448 -4.82 18.28 -3.20
N GLU A 449 -3.67 17.91 -3.76
CA GLU A 449 -3.12 16.54 -3.68
C GLU A 449 -2.63 16.26 -2.26
N GLU A 450 -1.89 17.20 -1.68
CA GLU A 450 -1.38 17.12 -0.31
C GLU A 450 -2.52 16.99 0.72
N GLU A 451 -3.54 17.85 0.66
CA GLU A 451 -4.70 17.78 1.57
C GLU A 451 -5.44 16.43 1.45
N ARG A 452 -5.57 15.90 0.22
CA ARG A 452 -6.16 14.60 -0.05
C ARG A 452 -5.33 13.46 0.56
N ASP A 453 -4.02 13.50 0.40
CA ASP A 453 -3.12 12.45 0.90
C ASP A 453 -2.99 12.48 2.42
N VAL A 454 -2.92 13.67 3.04
CA VAL A 454 -2.97 13.83 4.51
C VAL A 454 -4.26 13.21 5.06
N ALA A 455 -5.42 13.50 4.46
CA ALA A 455 -6.71 12.93 4.86
C ALA A 455 -6.75 11.40 4.64
N ARG A 456 -6.21 10.92 3.52
CA ARG A 456 -6.14 9.49 3.17
C ARG A 456 -5.39 8.68 4.21
N TYR A 457 -4.24 9.17 4.68
CA TYR A 457 -3.46 8.50 5.72
C TYR A 457 -3.96 8.81 7.14
N GLY A 458 -5.00 9.66 7.26
CA GLY A 458 -5.58 10.06 8.53
C GLY A 458 -4.57 10.78 9.43
N ALA A 459 -3.71 11.60 8.81
CA ALA A 459 -2.76 12.40 9.54
C ALA A 459 -3.43 13.68 10.06
N ALA A 460 -3.23 13.97 11.33
CA ALA A 460 -3.87 15.09 12.01
C ALA A 460 -3.02 15.55 13.19
N THR A 461 -3.39 16.70 13.73
CA THR A 461 -2.74 17.30 14.89
C THR A 461 -3.73 17.42 16.03
N ALA A 462 -3.32 16.99 17.22
CA ALA A 462 -4.00 17.29 18.47
C ALA A 462 -3.10 18.21 19.29
N TYR A 463 -3.71 19.15 20.01
CA TYR A 463 -3.00 20.08 20.87
C TYR A 463 -3.75 20.24 22.20
N ALA A 464 -3.01 20.67 23.21
CA ALA A 464 -3.54 21.18 24.46
C ALA A 464 -2.70 22.39 24.87
N ASP A 465 -3.38 23.39 25.40
CA ASP A 465 -2.79 24.60 25.93
C ASP A 465 -3.13 24.75 27.41
N VAL A 466 -2.23 25.37 28.15
CA VAL A 466 -2.42 25.76 29.55
C VAL A 466 -1.68 27.07 29.80
N GLU A 467 -2.26 27.92 30.64
CA GLU A 467 -1.65 29.19 31.02
C GLU A 467 -1.58 29.31 32.54
N VAL A 468 -0.56 30.03 33.02
CA VAL A 468 -0.40 30.39 34.43
C VAL A 468 0.03 31.86 34.55
N PRO A 469 -0.53 32.65 35.47
CA PRO A 469 -0.05 33.99 35.75
C PRO A 469 1.40 33.97 36.27
N VAL A 470 2.23 34.89 35.78
CA VAL A 470 3.63 34.99 36.25
C VAL A 470 3.70 35.33 37.74
N ALA A 471 2.80 36.20 38.21
CA ALA A 471 2.70 36.53 39.63
C ALA A 471 2.47 35.30 40.52
N GLU A 472 1.75 34.29 40.03
CA GLU A 472 1.55 33.04 40.78
C GLU A 472 2.84 32.22 40.84
N LEU A 473 3.59 32.15 39.74
CA LEU A 473 4.89 31.47 39.69
C LEU A 473 5.91 32.15 40.62
N LEU A 474 6.03 33.49 40.57
CA LEU A 474 6.94 34.26 41.43
C LEU A 474 6.61 34.09 42.91
N ARG A 475 5.32 34.17 43.27
CA ARG A 475 4.86 33.92 44.64
C ARG A 475 5.18 32.51 45.12
N SER A 476 4.93 31.49 44.28
CA SER A 476 5.26 30.10 44.61
C SER A 476 6.76 29.86 44.83
N ALA A 477 7.60 30.65 44.14
CA ALA A 477 9.05 30.63 44.25
C ALA A 477 9.60 31.40 45.46
N GLY A 478 8.76 32.13 46.21
CA GLY A 478 9.18 33.03 47.28
C GLY A 478 9.91 34.28 46.77
N ALA A 479 9.69 34.64 45.50
CA ALA A 479 10.36 35.73 44.79
C ALA A 479 9.45 36.95 44.58
N ASP A 480 8.40 37.11 45.39
CA ASP A 480 7.48 38.26 45.32
C ASP A 480 8.28 39.56 45.56
N THR A 481 8.45 40.34 44.49
CA THR A 481 8.75 41.76 44.58
C THR A 481 7.42 42.47 44.80
N GLY A 482 7.16 42.88 46.05
CA GLY A 482 5.95 43.62 46.42
C GLY A 482 5.76 44.92 45.68
#